data_AF-K6FQS7-F1
#
_entry.id   AF-K6FQS7-F1
#
_cell.length_a   1.000
_cell.length_b   1.000
_cell.length_c   1.000
_cell.angle_alpha   90.00
_cell.angle_beta   90.00
_cell.angle_gamma   90.00
#
_symmetry.space_group_name_H-M   'P 1'
#
loop_
_entity.id
_entity.type
_entity.pdbx_description
1 polymer ?
#
loop_
_entity_poly.entity_id
_entity_poly.type
_entity_poly.pdbx_seq_one_letter_code
_entity_poly.pdbx_strand_id
1 'polypeptide(L)'
;MSDLRFVVMGDSRSNDLSTYINTAVLGSANQSISALNPPADFVIFLGDDSVLGNADFNGTNSFTYQDWYSFMRTPPTGLPVQTPIYLVIGNHELYQASLGDTVSSYTSQTGYQTFMAQNTMFSPTTFMPNTTSHPGYENLDYSFTSSDGQSLFVVLDGFYVPSSPSAPYSDPGSLDYNQLTYLNDTLSSSTAKTKFVITHNPTFSPNYENYDTAVSSSMGQYWQILDNNNVAAAFSGHDHLYSRVMVDSSFTSGSSDPNPGLNFKNTIPQIIAGSVGAPLTGTVANEASTIYAPASWNVKNLYNYSVVDVHTLDTDSGVSTVTVNTYTSDGTSPWTLSDSFTEINSPTNGRVFSIPSASSGTGFQVLQDNGTGQSGLNDPYMSSSSVAGGLFDAFSFSSTAKGVQLSQYSGV
;
A
#
# COMPACT_ATOMS: atom_id res chain seq x y z
N MET A 1 23.39 1.45 6.57
CA MET A 1 22.62 2.59 6.04
C MET A 1 21.74 2.04 4.93
N SER A 2 20.51 2.51 4.79
CA SER A 2 19.64 2.18 3.64
C SER A 2 20.22 2.78 2.37
N ASP A 3 20.03 2.07 1.26
CA ASP A 3 20.40 2.56 -0.07
C ASP A 3 19.32 3.52 -0.56
N LEU A 4 18.10 3.34 -0.07
CA LEU A 4 16.96 4.21 -0.28
C LEU A 4 16.08 4.26 0.97
N ARG A 5 15.72 5.46 1.42
CA ARG A 5 14.73 5.71 2.47
C ARG A 5 13.64 6.63 1.95
N PHE A 6 12.39 6.21 2.02
CA PHE A 6 11.26 7.09 1.72
C PHE A 6 10.20 7.05 2.82
N VAL A 7 9.31 8.03 2.81
CA VAL A 7 8.16 8.10 3.70
C VAL A 7 6.88 8.03 2.89
N VAL A 8 5.89 7.32 3.42
CA VAL A 8 4.51 7.30 2.92
C VAL A 8 3.57 7.82 4.00
N MET A 9 2.66 8.70 3.60
CA MET A 9 1.65 9.33 4.46
C MET A 9 0.53 9.91 3.60
N GLY A 10 -0.69 10.04 4.10
CA GLY A 10 -1.78 10.65 3.35
C GLY A 10 -2.87 11.24 4.23
N ASP A 11 -3.83 11.88 3.60
CA ASP A 11 -5.09 12.30 4.22
C ASP A 11 -4.83 13.31 5.34
N SER A 12 -4.50 14.55 4.97
CA SER A 12 -4.21 15.63 5.92
C SER A 12 -5.35 16.61 6.13
N ARG A 13 -6.49 16.37 5.49
CA ARG A 13 -7.65 17.25 5.57
C ARG A 13 -8.15 17.45 7.01
N SER A 14 -8.82 18.58 7.25
CA SER A 14 -9.53 18.81 8.52
C SER A 14 -10.97 18.28 8.48
N ASN A 15 -11.75 18.65 9.50
CA ASN A 15 -13.21 18.45 9.56
C ASN A 15 -14.01 19.60 8.93
N ASP A 16 -13.40 20.75 8.67
CA ASP A 16 -14.12 22.00 8.38
C ASP A 16 -13.50 22.76 7.21
N LEU A 17 -14.35 23.35 6.38
CA LEU A 17 -14.02 24.29 5.31
C LEU A 17 -13.42 25.61 5.82
N SER A 18 -13.48 25.91 7.11
CA SER A 18 -12.75 27.05 7.68
C SER A 18 -11.24 26.78 7.84
N THR A 19 -10.85 25.50 7.88
CA THR A 19 -9.46 25.05 8.02
C THR A 19 -9.24 23.86 7.11
N TYR A 20 -8.89 24.04 5.83
CA TYR A 20 -8.88 22.92 4.86
C TYR A 20 -7.89 21.79 5.18
N ILE A 21 -6.91 22.06 6.04
CA ILE A 21 -5.81 21.14 6.38
C ILE A 21 -5.69 21.10 7.90
N ASN A 22 -5.51 19.91 8.47
CA ASN A 22 -5.15 19.75 9.87
C ASN A 22 -3.65 20.04 10.06
N THR A 23 -3.31 21.33 10.05
CA THR A 23 -1.92 21.81 10.10
C THR A 23 -1.18 21.42 11.39
N ALA A 24 -1.90 21.19 12.49
CA ALA A 24 -1.28 20.78 13.75
C ALA A 24 -0.70 19.36 13.67
N VAL A 25 -1.50 18.40 13.21
CA VAL A 25 -1.06 17.00 13.07
C VAL A 25 -0.05 16.87 11.93
N LEU A 26 -0.36 17.44 10.76
CA LEU A 26 0.52 17.39 9.59
C LEU A 26 1.87 18.05 9.87
N GLY A 27 1.87 19.22 10.52
CA GLY A 27 3.11 19.91 10.89
C GLY A 27 3.95 19.12 11.90
N SER A 28 3.31 18.45 12.86
CA SER A 28 4.01 17.55 13.80
C SER A 28 4.62 16.34 13.08
N ALA A 29 3.90 15.73 12.13
CA ALA A 29 4.42 14.64 11.30
C ALA A 29 5.64 15.09 10.49
N ASN A 30 5.52 16.22 9.78
CA ASN A 30 6.61 16.80 8.99
C ASN A 30 7.87 17.06 9.83
N GLN A 31 7.72 17.56 11.05
CA GLN A 31 8.86 17.76 11.96
C GLN A 31 9.52 16.44 12.37
N SER A 32 8.71 15.42 12.67
CA SER A 32 9.21 14.07 12.98
C SER A 32 9.98 13.46 11.79
N ILE A 33 9.43 13.60 10.58
CA ILE A 33 10.05 13.13 9.33
C ILE A 33 11.34 13.90 9.03
N SER A 34 11.36 15.22 9.24
CA SER A 34 12.54 16.06 9.04
C SER A 34 13.69 15.72 9.98
N ALA A 35 13.39 15.11 11.13
CA ALA A 35 14.36 14.70 12.13
C ALA A 35 14.94 13.29 11.89
N LEU A 36 14.48 12.57 10.85
CA LEU A 36 15.00 11.24 10.52
C LEU A 36 16.50 11.28 10.22
N ASN A 37 17.21 10.25 10.68
CA ASN A 37 18.63 10.05 10.40
C ASN A 37 18.89 8.57 9.99
N PRO A 38 19.32 8.30 8.74
CA PRO A 38 19.44 9.24 7.62
C PRO A 38 18.11 9.94 7.27
N PRO A 39 18.16 11.12 6.62
CA PRO A 39 16.96 11.80 6.13
C PRO A 39 16.24 10.94 5.08
N ALA A 40 14.95 11.20 4.86
CA ALA A 40 14.23 10.59 3.75
C ALA A 40 14.68 11.18 2.42
N ASP A 41 14.88 10.32 1.43
CA ASP A 41 15.18 10.68 0.04
C ASP A 41 13.99 11.34 -0.65
N PHE A 42 12.76 10.99 -0.25
CA PHE A 42 11.51 11.64 -0.66
C PHE A 42 10.32 11.23 0.23
N VAL A 43 9.20 11.94 0.07
CA VAL A 43 7.89 11.62 0.65
C VAL A 43 6.91 11.32 -0.48
N ILE A 44 6.18 10.21 -0.38
CA ILE A 44 4.98 9.96 -1.19
C ILE A 44 3.76 10.32 -0.34
N PHE A 45 3.02 11.33 -0.77
CA PHE A 45 1.79 11.75 -0.15
C PHE A 45 0.60 11.08 -0.84
N LEU A 46 -0.19 10.31 -0.09
CA LEU A 46 -1.13 9.33 -0.62
C LEU A 46 -2.49 9.91 -1.03
N GLY A 47 -2.60 11.23 -1.22
CA GLY A 47 -3.85 11.92 -1.59
C GLY A 47 -4.63 12.44 -0.38
N ASP A 48 -5.78 13.04 -0.67
CA ASP A 48 -6.62 13.77 0.28
C ASP A 48 -5.85 14.86 1.04
N ASP A 49 -5.22 15.73 0.24
CA ASP A 49 -4.37 16.82 0.72
C ASP A 49 -5.17 17.76 1.64
N SER A 50 -6.41 18.06 1.25
CA SER A 50 -7.28 19.01 1.94
C SER A 50 -8.76 18.60 1.89
N VAL A 51 -9.64 19.34 2.58
CA VAL A 51 -11.08 18.99 2.64
C VAL A 51 -11.78 19.01 1.28
N LEU A 52 -11.37 19.88 0.36
CA LEU A 52 -11.95 19.97 -0.97
C LEU A 52 -10.87 20.38 -1.94
N GLY A 53 -10.87 19.79 -3.12
CA GLY A 53 -9.96 20.17 -4.19
C GLY A 53 -10.14 21.59 -4.69
N ASN A 54 -11.40 22.03 -4.76
CA ASN A 54 -11.77 23.38 -5.16
C ASN A 54 -12.78 23.99 -4.16
N ALA A 55 -12.34 24.98 -3.41
CA ALA A 55 -13.16 25.67 -2.41
C ALA A 55 -13.60 27.05 -2.90
N ASP A 56 -14.83 27.47 -2.59
CA ASP A 56 -15.29 28.83 -2.85
C ASP A 56 -14.81 29.78 -1.75
N PHE A 57 -13.98 30.75 -2.13
CA PHE A 57 -13.54 31.83 -1.27
C PHE A 57 -14.21 33.15 -1.66
N ASN A 58 -15.22 33.58 -0.89
CA ASN A 58 -15.93 34.85 -1.09
C ASN A 58 -16.48 35.05 -2.51
N GLY A 59 -16.95 33.98 -3.16
CA GLY A 59 -17.44 33.98 -4.54
C GLY A 59 -16.35 33.69 -5.59
N THR A 60 -15.16 33.26 -5.16
CA THR A 60 -14.02 32.90 -6.03
C THR A 60 -13.54 31.49 -5.71
N ASN A 61 -13.80 30.56 -6.62
CA ASN A 61 -13.26 29.20 -6.58
C ASN A 61 -11.73 29.20 -6.59
N SER A 62 -11.11 28.56 -5.60
CA SER A 62 -9.66 28.44 -5.44
C SER A 62 -9.27 26.99 -5.19
N PHE A 63 -8.25 26.52 -5.90
CA PHE A 63 -7.69 25.17 -5.68
C PHE A 63 -6.86 25.15 -4.41
N THR A 64 -7.24 24.28 -3.49
CA THR A 64 -6.67 24.19 -2.13
C THR A 64 -5.35 23.43 -2.08
N TYR A 65 -5.00 22.65 -3.12
CA TYR A 65 -3.70 21.96 -3.19
C TYR A 65 -2.53 22.94 -3.14
N GLN A 66 -2.72 24.17 -3.62
CA GLN A 66 -1.69 25.20 -3.53
C GLN A 66 -1.47 25.66 -2.09
N ASP A 67 -2.54 25.79 -1.30
CA ASP A 67 -2.42 26.11 0.14
C ASP A 67 -1.77 24.96 0.90
N TRP A 68 -2.16 23.72 0.57
CA TRP A 68 -1.53 22.52 1.10
C TRP A 68 -0.04 22.45 0.78
N TYR A 69 0.33 22.63 -0.48
CA TYR A 69 1.72 22.60 -0.90
C TYR A 69 2.52 23.73 -0.26
N SER A 70 1.93 24.92 -0.14
CA SER A 70 2.55 26.04 0.57
C SER A 70 2.80 25.70 2.04
N PHE A 71 1.85 25.05 2.72
CA PHE A 71 2.04 24.57 4.09
C PHE A 71 3.15 23.52 4.17
N MET A 72 3.15 22.53 3.28
CA MET A 72 4.16 21.47 3.22
C MET A 72 5.58 22.00 2.99
N ARG A 73 5.74 23.20 2.43
CA ARG A 73 7.04 23.84 2.18
C ARG A 73 7.42 24.94 3.17
N THR A 74 6.50 25.41 4.02
CA THR A 74 6.73 26.59 4.88
C THR A 74 7.33 26.20 6.23
N PRO A 75 8.56 26.63 6.57
CA PRO A 75 9.13 26.43 7.89
C PRO A 75 8.35 27.18 8.98
N PRO A 76 8.35 26.70 10.24
CA PRO A 76 9.13 25.57 10.76
C PRO A 76 8.38 24.23 10.74
N THR A 77 7.16 24.18 10.20
CA THR A 77 6.29 23.00 10.23
C THR A 77 6.21 22.24 8.91
N GLY A 78 6.68 22.83 7.81
CA GLY A 78 6.84 22.15 6.53
C GLY A 78 8.06 21.22 6.49
N LEU A 79 8.11 20.39 5.46
CA LEU A 79 9.26 19.57 5.13
C LEU A 79 10.43 20.42 4.62
N PRO A 80 11.68 19.91 4.68
CA PRO A 80 12.83 20.58 4.09
C PRO A 80 12.60 20.78 2.58
N VAL A 81 12.97 21.95 2.06
CA VAL A 81 12.73 22.31 0.65
C VAL A 81 13.34 21.32 -0.34
N GLN A 82 14.43 20.66 0.07
CA GLN A 82 15.16 19.66 -0.72
C GLN A 82 14.52 18.27 -0.72
N THR A 83 13.60 17.97 0.21
CA THR A 83 12.92 16.67 0.25
C THR A 83 11.86 16.65 -0.84
N PRO A 84 11.99 15.81 -1.89
CA PRO A 84 10.98 15.68 -2.91
C PRO A 84 9.64 15.20 -2.34
N ILE A 85 8.54 15.70 -2.92
CA ILE A 85 7.18 15.28 -2.58
C ILE A 85 6.54 14.73 -3.85
N TYR A 86 6.08 13.48 -3.78
CA TYR A 86 5.35 12.81 -4.84
C TYR A 86 3.90 12.62 -4.41
N LEU A 87 2.95 13.03 -5.23
CA LEU A 87 1.53 13.03 -4.87
C LEU A 87 0.79 11.88 -5.54
N VAL A 88 -0.21 11.37 -4.85
CA VAL A 88 -1.24 10.48 -5.35
C VAL A 88 -2.54 11.27 -5.30
N ILE A 89 -3.40 11.14 -6.30
CA ILE A 89 -4.70 11.82 -6.28
C ILE A 89 -5.69 11.01 -5.43
N GLY A 90 -6.39 11.67 -4.50
CA GLY A 90 -7.50 11.12 -3.72
C GLY A 90 -8.86 11.66 -4.14
N ASN A 91 -9.93 11.20 -3.49
CA ASN A 91 -11.28 11.67 -3.84
C ASN A 91 -11.53 13.11 -3.43
N HIS A 92 -10.89 13.60 -2.36
CA HIS A 92 -11.09 14.98 -1.95
C HIS A 92 -10.46 15.97 -2.95
N GLU A 93 -9.50 15.54 -3.77
CA GLU A 93 -9.01 16.29 -4.94
C GLU A 93 -10.07 16.42 -6.06
N LEU A 94 -11.24 15.82 -5.93
CA LEU A 94 -12.28 15.87 -6.96
C LEU A 94 -13.52 16.66 -6.53
N TYR A 95 -13.57 17.13 -5.30
CA TYR A 95 -14.74 17.83 -4.76
C TYR A 95 -14.71 19.34 -5.04
N GLN A 96 -15.90 19.95 -5.15
CA GLN A 96 -16.09 21.38 -5.40
C GLN A 96 -17.20 21.98 -4.52
N ALA A 97 -16.91 23.09 -3.83
CA ALA A 97 -17.84 23.72 -2.88
C ALA A 97 -19.22 24.09 -3.45
N SER A 98 -19.27 24.64 -4.67
CA SER A 98 -20.51 25.16 -5.27
C SER A 98 -21.51 24.08 -5.73
N LEU A 99 -21.12 22.79 -5.68
CA LEU A 99 -21.92 21.67 -6.18
C LEU A 99 -22.27 20.65 -5.09
N GLY A 100 -21.96 20.98 -3.83
CA GLY A 100 -22.07 20.07 -2.70
C GLY A 100 -21.06 18.92 -2.80
N ASP A 101 -21.09 18.00 -1.83
CA ASP A 101 -20.29 16.76 -1.84
C ASP A 101 -20.66 15.82 -3.01
N THR A 102 -21.69 16.18 -3.78
CA THR A 102 -22.09 15.56 -5.03
C THR A 102 -21.21 16.02 -6.19
N VAL A 103 -19.98 15.50 -6.20
CA VAL A 103 -19.01 15.34 -7.31
C VAL A 103 -19.29 16.15 -8.60
N SER A 104 -18.51 17.23 -8.79
CA SER A 104 -18.10 17.68 -10.14
C SER A 104 -16.61 17.46 -10.30
N SER A 105 -16.30 16.22 -10.62
CA SER A 105 -14.95 15.67 -10.57
C SER A 105 -14.04 16.16 -11.69
N TYR A 106 -14.55 16.42 -12.89
CA TYR A 106 -13.68 16.73 -14.02
C TYR A 106 -13.01 18.12 -13.93
N THR A 107 -13.72 19.12 -13.40
CA THR A 107 -13.14 20.47 -13.20
C THR A 107 -12.03 20.44 -12.15
N SER A 108 -12.26 19.72 -11.05
CA SER A 108 -11.26 19.58 -9.99
C SER A 108 -10.07 18.72 -10.44
N GLN A 109 -10.30 17.64 -11.20
CA GLN A 109 -9.25 16.85 -11.83
C GLN A 109 -8.38 17.72 -12.76
N THR A 110 -8.98 18.45 -13.71
CA THR A 110 -8.21 19.30 -14.62
C THR A 110 -7.44 20.41 -13.89
N GLY A 111 -8.00 20.93 -12.80
CA GLY A 111 -7.32 21.83 -11.87
C GLY A 111 -6.09 21.19 -11.22
N TYR A 112 -6.24 19.98 -10.68
CA TYR A 112 -5.16 19.19 -10.11
C TYR A 112 -4.07 18.91 -11.15
N GLN A 113 -4.42 18.41 -12.33
CA GLN A 113 -3.48 18.15 -13.43
C GLN A 113 -2.69 19.40 -13.83
N THR A 114 -3.34 20.57 -13.84
CA THR A 114 -2.69 21.86 -14.10
C THR A 114 -1.71 22.25 -12.99
N PHE A 115 -2.13 22.11 -11.73
CA PHE A 115 -1.28 22.35 -10.57
C PHE A 115 -0.03 21.44 -10.60
N MET A 116 -0.21 20.17 -10.91
CA MET A 116 0.89 19.21 -11.04
C MET A 116 1.85 19.58 -12.15
N ALA A 117 1.34 19.85 -13.37
CA ALA A 117 2.17 20.24 -14.50
C ALA A 117 3.02 21.50 -14.21
N GLN A 118 2.43 22.49 -13.53
CA GLN A 118 3.13 23.72 -13.14
C GLN A 118 4.24 23.43 -12.12
N ASN A 119 3.93 22.70 -11.04
CA ASN A 119 4.92 22.43 -9.99
C ASN A 119 6.04 21.50 -10.45
N THR A 120 5.74 20.51 -11.30
CA THR A 120 6.76 19.67 -11.94
C THR A 120 7.69 20.49 -12.82
N MET A 121 7.16 21.50 -13.55
CA MET A 121 7.96 22.37 -14.40
C MET A 121 8.89 23.30 -13.60
N PHE A 122 8.42 23.86 -12.49
CA PHE A 122 9.20 24.81 -11.68
C PHE A 122 10.09 24.15 -10.62
N SER A 123 9.79 22.91 -10.23
CA SER A 123 10.49 22.16 -9.19
C SER A 123 10.81 20.71 -9.62
N PRO A 124 11.44 20.47 -10.79
CA PRO A 124 11.56 19.13 -11.37
C PRO A 124 12.42 18.15 -10.58
N THR A 125 13.22 18.65 -9.63
CA THR A 125 14.07 17.82 -8.75
C THR A 125 13.46 17.59 -7.37
N THR A 126 12.38 18.30 -7.03
CA THR A 126 11.74 18.26 -5.71
C THR A 126 10.24 18.01 -5.78
N PHE A 127 9.71 17.76 -6.98
CA PHE A 127 8.31 17.49 -7.27
C PHE A 127 8.21 16.38 -8.34
N MET A 128 7.03 15.76 -8.48
CA MET A 128 6.79 14.53 -9.25
C MET A 128 7.51 14.41 -10.59
N PRO A 129 7.88 13.19 -11.01
CA PRO A 129 8.45 12.95 -12.34
C PRO A 129 7.44 13.30 -13.44
N ASN A 130 7.92 13.88 -14.55
CA ASN A 130 7.10 14.19 -15.73
C ASN A 130 6.91 12.95 -16.62
N THR A 131 6.30 11.89 -16.08
CA THR A 131 6.20 10.56 -16.72
C THR A 131 4.78 10.03 -16.69
N THR A 132 3.84 10.77 -17.29
CA THR A 132 2.44 10.32 -17.30
C THR A 132 2.15 9.52 -18.54
N SER A 133 1.38 8.45 -18.38
CA SER A 133 1.15 7.49 -19.43
C SER A 133 -0.29 7.59 -19.94
N HIS A 134 -0.42 7.48 -21.25
CA HIS A 134 -1.64 7.47 -22.04
C HIS A 134 -2.62 8.68 -21.91
N PRO A 135 -3.41 8.95 -22.98
CA PRO A 135 -4.29 10.12 -23.01
C PRO A 135 -5.31 10.14 -21.86
N GLY A 136 -5.45 11.30 -21.20
CA GLY A 136 -6.43 11.54 -20.13
C GLY A 136 -5.86 11.43 -18.72
N TYR A 137 -4.77 10.70 -18.53
CA TYR A 137 -4.14 10.44 -17.22
C TYR A 137 -2.96 11.36 -16.91
N GLU A 138 -2.86 12.48 -17.64
CA GLU A 138 -1.76 13.42 -17.48
C GLU A 138 -1.69 13.94 -16.03
N ASN A 139 -0.60 13.62 -15.34
CA ASN A 139 -0.31 13.89 -13.94
C ASN A 139 -1.21 13.21 -12.90
N LEU A 140 -1.90 12.13 -13.30
CA LEU A 140 -2.78 11.33 -12.43
C LEU A 140 -2.17 9.96 -12.12
N ASP A 141 -1.65 9.28 -13.15
CA ASP A 141 -0.78 8.12 -13.01
C ASP A 141 0.63 8.43 -13.48
N TYR A 142 1.62 7.75 -12.89
CA TYR A 142 3.01 7.86 -13.30
C TYR A 142 3.86 6.76 -12.67
N SER A 143 5.10 6.65 -13.15
CA SER A 143 6.11 5.81 -12.52
C SER A 143 7.49 6.42 -12.58
N PHE A 144 8.33 6.00 -11.65
CA PHE A 144 9.74 6.36 -11.62
C PHE A 144 10.57 5.27 -10.97
N THR A 145 11.86 5.27 -11.29
CA THR A 145 12.84 4.41 -10.64
C THR A 145 13.71 5.26 -9.70
N SER A 146 14.13 4.69 -8.59
CA SER A 146 15.13 5.28 -7.70
C SER A 146 16.41 5.62 -8.47
N SER A 147 17.21 6.53 -7.92
CA SER A 147 18.42 7.05 -8.60
C SER A 147 19.46 5.98 -8.93
N ASP A 148 19.49 4.89 -8.17
CA ASP A 148 20.34 3.71 -8.39
C ASP A 148 19.77 2.69 -9.39
N GLY A 149 18.53 2.90 -9.87
CA GLY A 149 17.85 2.00 -10.80
C GLY A 149 17.21 0.77 -10.15
N GLN A 150 17.30 0.61 -8.83
CA GLN A 150 16.99 -0.67 -8.17
C GLN A 150 15.55 -0.80 -7.69
N SER A 151 14.87 0.32 -7.44
CA SER A 151 13.49 0.35 -6.95
C SER A 151 12.56 1.08 -7.91
N LEU A 152 11.50 0.42 -8.38
CA LEU A 152 10.44 1.02 -9.20
C LEU A 152 9.24 1.40 -8.34
N PHE A 153 8.66 2.55 -8.61
CA PHE A 153 7.43 3.06 -8.02
C PHE A 153 6.42 3.28 -9.13
N VAL A 154 5.21 2.73 -8.97
CA VAL A 154 4.08 2.96 -9.88
C VAL A 154 2.93 3.55 -9.09
N VAL A 155 2.51 4.75 -9.46
CA VAL A 155 1.41 5.50 -8.85
C VAL A 155 0.22 5.49 -9.78
N LEU A 156 -0.95 5.14 -9.25
CA LEU A 156 -2.20 4.96 -9.97
C LEU A 156 -3.28 5.91 -9.44
N ASP A 157 -4.31 6.14 -10.26
CA ASP A 157 -5.47 6.96 -9.96
C ASP A 157 -6.73 6.08 -9.82
N GLY A 158 -7.16 5.83 -8.58
CA GLY A 158 -8.39 5.09 -8.29
C GLY A 158 -9.69 5.89 -8.45
N PHE A 159 -9.59 7.15 -8.86
CA PHE A 159 -10.69 8.11 -8.92
C PHE A 159 -10.81 8.80 -10.29
N TYR A 160 -10.18 8.25 -11.31
CA TYR A 160 -10.16 8.85 -12.65
C TYR A 160 -11.55 9.19 -13.17
N VAL A 161 -11.66 10.41 -13.70
CA VAL A 161 -12.90 10.93 -14.27
C VAL A 161 -12.73 11.22 -15.75
N PRO A 162 -13.48 10.53 -16.63
CA PRO A 162 -13.41 10.75 -18.06
C PRO A 162 -13.99 12.13 -18.42
N SER A 163 -13.52 12.68 -19.54
CA SER A 163 -13.89 14.02 -20.04
C SER A 163 -15.36 14.21 -20.45
N SER A 164 -16.25 13.27 -20.14
CA SER A 164 -17.69 13.39 -20.36
C SER A 164 -18.37 13.93 -19.10
N PRO A 165 -18.81 15.21 -19.08
CA PRO A 165 -19.30 15.91 -17.87
C PRO A 165 -20.63 15.37 -17.30
N SER A 166 -21.20 14.32 -17.90
CA SER A 166 -22.46 13.68 -17.51
C SER A 166 -22.30 12.21 -17.10
N ALA A 167 -21.10 11.65 -17.15
CA ALA A 167 -20.88 10.31 -16.65
C ALA A 167 -20.91 10.39 -15.11
N PRO A 168 -21.90 9.76 -14.43
CA PRO A 168 -21.81 9.62 -12.99
C PRO A 168 -20.50 8.90 -12.69
N TYR A 169 -19.78 9.39 -11.69
CA TYR A 169 -18.58 8.77 -11.16
C TYR A 169 -18.81 7.25 -11.03
N SER A 170 -18.19 6.46 -11.91
CA SER A 170 -18.40 5.02 -11.97
C SER A 170 -17.52 4.34 -10.95
N ASP A 171 -18.18 3.71 -9.97
CA ASP A 171 -17.68 2.87 -8.88
C ASP A 171 -16.34 3.32 -8.23
N PRO A 172 -16.40 4.01 -7.07
CA PRO A 172 -15.21 4.46 -6.36
C PRO A 172 -14.17 3.38 -6.16
N GLY A 173 -12.92 3.72 -6.47
CA GLY A 173 -11.79 2.85 -6.19
C GLY A 173 -11.63 1.68 -7.17
N SER A 174 -12.07 1.85 -8.42
CA SER A 174 -11.79 0.90 -9.50
C SER A 174 -10.73 1.44 -10.46
N LEU A 175 -9.93 0.54 -11.06
CA LEU A 175 -8.95 0.88 -12.09
C LEU A 175 -9.50 0.49 -13.46
N ASP A 176 -9.39 1.38 -14.44
CA ASP A 176 -9.82 1.06 -15.79
C ASP A 176 -8.83 0.14 -16.52
N TYR A 177 -9.23 -0.33 -17.70
CA TYR A 177 -8.40 -1.22 -18.52
C TYR A 177 -7.06 -0.58 -18.94
N ASN A 178 -7.03 0.74 -19.17
CA ASN A 178 -5.81 1.43 -19.59
C ASN A 178 -4.80 1.47 -18.46
N GLN A 179 -5.22 1.83 -17.24
CA GLN A 179 -4.36 1.80 -16.06
C GLN A 179 -3.88 0.38 -15.71
N LEU A 180 -4.74 -0.64 -15.81
CA LEU A 180 -4.34 -2.02 -15.58
C LEU A 180 -3.31 -2.50 -16.62
N THR A 181 -3.48 -2.10 -17.88
CA THR A 181 -2.51 -2.38 -18.95
C THR A 181 -1.19 -1.66 -18.68
N TYR A 182 -1.25 -0.37 -18.35
CA TYR A 182 -0.08 0.44 -17.99
C TYR A 182 0.69 -0.16 -16.81
N LEU A 183 0.00 -0.54 -15.74
CA LEU A 183 0.57 -1.17 -14.56
C LEU A 183 1.30 -2.46 -14.94
N ASN A 184 0.65 -3.34 -15.69
CA ASN A 184 1.24 -4.60 -16.10
C ASN A 184 2.46 -4.40 -17.01
N ASP A 185 2.37 -3.51 -17.99
CA ASP A 185 3.48 -3.24 -18.93
C ASP A 185 4.67 -2.60 -18.20
N THR A 186 4.42 -1.66 -17.30
CA THR A 186 5.45 -0.98 -16.51
C THR A 186 6.16 -1.96 -15.57
N LEU A 187 5.40 -2.77 -14.85
CA LEU A 187 5.97 -3.74 -13.91
C LEU A 187 6.72 -4.87 -14.64
N SER A 188 6.15 -5.41 -15.73
CA SER A 188 6.72 -6.57 -16.43
C SER A 188 7.94 -6.23 -17.29
N SER A 189 8.03 -5.00 -17.80
CA SER A 189 9.20 -4.52 -18.55
C SER A 189 10.35 -4.05 -17.66
N SER A 190 10.10 -3.78 -16.38
CA SER A 190 11.11 -3.25 -15.46
C SER A 190 12.07 -4.32 -14.93
N THR A 191 13.35 -3.97 -14.93
CA THR A 191 14.44 -4.77 -14.33
C THR A 191 14.73 -4.41 -12.87
N ALA A 192 13.99 -3.44 -12.30
CA ALA A 192 14.11 -3.07 -10.90
C ALA A 192 13.87 -4.28 -9.99
N LYS A 193 14.67 -4.39 -8.92
CA LYS A 193 14.66 -5.52 -7.99
C LYS A 193 13.52 -5.43 -6.98
N THR A 194 13.20 -4.20 -6.59
CA THR A 194 12.11 -3.90 -5.67
C THR A 194 11.07 -3.07 -6.41
N LYS A 195 9.79 -3.40 -6.26
CA LYS A 195 8.69 -2.71 -6.95
C LYS A 195 7.63 -2.33 -5.93
N PHE A 196 7.17 -1.10 -5.96
CA PHE A 196 6.11 -0.57 -5.10
C PHE A 196 4.97 -0.07 -5.97
N VAL A 197 3.75 -0.34 -5.54
CA VAL A 197 2.54 0.17 -6.20
C VAL A 197 1.76 1.01 -5.20
N ILE A 198 1.28 2.16 -5.67
CA ILE A 198 0.63 3.15 -4.82
C ILE A 198 -0.68 3.55 -5.47
N THR A 199 -1.76 3.55 -4.68
CA THR A 199 -3.09 4.03 -5.07
C THR A 199 -3.75 4.66 -3.85
N HIS A 200 -4.59 5.68 -3.99
CA HIS A 200 -5.22 6.32 -2.84
C HIS A 200 -6.16 5.35 -2.10
N ASN A 201 -7.05 4.66 -2.83
CA ASN A 201 -8.02 3.74 -2.23
C ASN A 201 -7.40 2.36 -1.92
N PRO A 202 -7.53 1.85 -0.68
CA PRO A 202 -7.11 0.50 -0.37
C PRO A 202 -8.07 -0.52 -0.98
N THR A 203 -7.55 -1.66 -1.41
CA THR A 203 -8.39 -2.82 -1.74
C THR A 203 -8.87 -3.47 -0.44
N PHE A 204 -7.96 -3.80 0.46
CA PHE A 204 -8.28 -4.44 1.73
C PHE A 204 -8.43 -3.40 2.85
N SER A 205 -9.65 -2.90 3.03
CA SER A 205 -9.99 -1.90 4.04
C SER A 205 -10.60 -2.53 5.30
N PRO A 206 -10.16 -2.13 6.52
CA PRO A 206 -10.82 -2.55 7.76
C PRO A 206 -12.13 -1.80 8.05
N ASN A 207 -12.43 -0.72 7.33
CA ASN A 207 -13.61 0.13 7.57
C ASN A 207 -14.86 -0.30 6.81
N TYR A 208 -14.70 -1.06 5.73
CA TYR A 208 -15.83 -1.50 4.91
C TYR A 208 -16.22 -2.94 5.28
N GLU A 209 -17.38 -3.10 5.94
CA GLU A 209 -17.94 -4.41 6.34
C GLU A 209 -18.19 -5.35 5.15
N ASN A 210 -18.36 -4.77 3.95
CA ASN A 210 -18.48 -5.50 2.70
C ASN A 210 -17.19 -5.29 1.89
N TYR A 211 -16.33 -6.31 1.89
CA TYR A 211 -15.21 -6.50 0.96
C TYR A 211 -15.64 -6.47 -0.54
N ASP A 212 -16.89 -6.15 -0.87
CA ASP A 212 -17.44 -6.26 -2.22
C ASP A 212 -16.78 -5.31 -3.24
N THR A 213 -16.21 -4.17 -2.81
CA THR A 213 -15.40 -3.29 -3.70
C THR A 213 -13.96 -3.78 -3.86
N ALA A 214 -13.42 -4.45 -2.84
CA ALA A 214 -12.08 -5.05 -2.80
C ALA A 214 -11.91 -6.17 -3.85
N VAL A 215 -13.03 -6.71 -4.34
CA VAL A 215 -13.08 -7.91 -5.18
C VAL A 215 -13.89 -7.65 -6.46
N SER A 216 -13.92 -6.40 -6.93
CA SER A 216 -14.33 -6.13 -8.31
C SER A 216 -13.40 -6.85 -9.30
N SER A 217 -13.89 -7.15 -10.51
CA SER A 217 -13.05 -7.78 -11.53
C SER A 217 -11.77 -6.97 -11.83
N SER A 218 -11.85 -5.65 -11.71
CA SER A 218 -10.71 -4.73 -11.83
C SER A 218 -9.71 -4.92 -10.67
N MET A 219 -10.17 -4.91 -9.41
CA MET A 219 -9.29 -5.08 -8.25
C MET A 219 -8.67 -6.49 -8.20
N GLY A 220 -9.40 -7.52 -8.62
CA GLY A 220 -8.84 -8.86 -8.76
C GLY A 220 -7.72 -8.92 -9.80
N GLN A 221 -7.89 -8.25 -10.96
CA GLN A 221 -6.84 -8.14 -11.97
C GLN A 221 -5.63 -7.35 -11.45
N TYR A 222 -5.86 -6.23 -10.76
CA TYR A 222 -4.81 -5.44 -10.11
C TYR A 222 -3.94 -6.32 -9.20
N TRP A 223 -4.54 -7.05 -8.28
CA TRP A 223 -3.80 -7.91 -7.35
C TRP A 223 -3.08 -9.06 -8.03
N GLN A 224 -3.66 -9.65 -9.08
CA GLN A 224 -2.99 -10.68 -9.86
C GLN A 224 -1.78 -10.12 -10.64
N ILE A 225 -1.84 -8.87 -11.12
CA ILE A 225 -0.71 -8.17 -11.75
C ILE A 225 0.40 -7.94 -10.71
N LEU A 226 0.07 -7.48 -9.50
CA LEU A 226 1.03 -7.30 -8.41
C LEU A 226 1.75 -8.61 -8.07
N ASP A 227 0.99 -9.69 -7.90
CA ASP A 227 1.51 -11.03 -7.60
C ASP A 227 2.43 -11.54 -8.73
N ASN A 228 1.97 -11.49 -9.97
CA ASN A 228 2.76 -11.94 -11.12
C ASN A 228 4.08 -11.17 -11.31
N ASN A 229 4.15 -9.94 -10.81
CA ASN A 229 5.31 -9.07 -10.95
C ASN A 229 6.15 -8.94 -9.68
N ASN A 230 5.88 -9.75 -8.64
CA ASN A 230 6.64 -9.78 -7.40
C ASN A 230 6.74 -8.37 -6.76
N VAL A 231 5.60 -7.67 -6.62
CA VAL A 231 5.54 -6.34 -5.98
C VAL A 231 5.83 -6.46 -4.48
N ALA A 232 6.76 -5.65 -3.97
CA ALA A 232 7.25 -5.71 -2.59
C ALA A 232 6.20 -5.21 -1.59
N ALA A 233 5.53 -4.10 -1.90
CA ALA A 233 4.42 -3.61 -1.08
C ALA A 233 3.46 -2.74 -1.90
N ALA A 234 2.20 -2.72 -1.47
CA ALA A 234 1.19 -1.78 -1.93
C ALA A 234 0.88 -0.75 -0.82
N PHE A 235 0.79 0.54 -1.18
CA PHE A 235 0.50 1.61 -0.23
C PHE A 235 -0.78 2.37 -0.61
N SER A 236 -1.58 2.72 0.40
CA SER A 236 -2.85 3.45 0.23
C SER A 236 -3.15 4.43 1.36
N GLY A 237 -3.97 5.44 1.05
CA GLY A 237 -4.56 6.39 1.98
C GLY A 237 -6.03 6.06 2.25
N HIS A 238 -6.91 7.06 2.14
CA HIS A 238 -8.39 7.01 2.12
C HIS A 238 -9.02 6.60 3.45
N ASP A 239 -8.57 5.48 4.03
CA ASP A 239 -8.97 5.06 5.35
C ASP A 239 -8.18 5.82 6.41
N HIS A 240 -8.87 6.59 7.25
CA HIS A 240 -8.24 7.43 8.26
C HIS A 240 -7.79 6.67 9.51
N LEU A 241 -6.91 5.70 9.29
CA LEU A 241 -6.26 4.87 10.30
C LEU A 241 -4.96 4.30 9.74
N TYR A 242 -4.24 3.57 10.58
CA TYR A 242 -3.18 2.67 10.13
C TYR A 242 -3.74 1.27 9.96
N SER A 243 -3.37 0.60 8.87
CA SER A 243 -3.63 -0.82 8.69
C SER A 243 -2.51 -1.49 7.89
N ARG A 244 -2.12 -2.69 8.28
CA ARG A 244 -1.27 -3.57 7.49
C ARG A 244 -1.89 -4.95 7.41
N VAL A 245 -1.99 -5.49 6.21
CA VAL A 245 -2.41 -6.87 5.97
C VAL A 245 -1.44 -7.56 5.02
N MET A 246 -1.13 -8.83 5.30
CA MET A 246 -0.28 -9.66 4.45
C MET A 246 -1.18 -10.40 3.46
N VAL A 247 -1.24 -9.95 2.21
CA VAL A 247 -2.07 -10.57 1.16
C VAL A 247 -1.31 -11.75 0.59
N ASP A 248 -1.80 -12.96 0.84
CA ASP A 248 -1.13 -14.21 0.48
C ASP A 248 -2.13 -15.30 0.06
N SER A 249 -1.67 -16.54 -0.04
CA SER A 249 -2.52 -17.70 -0.40
C SER A 249 -3.64 -18.00 0.60
N SER A 250 -3.69 -17.37 1.78
CA SER A 250 -4.84 -17.49 2.70
C SER A 250 -6.06 -16.68 2.24
N PHE A 251 -5.87 -15.73 1.32
CA PHE A 251 -6.96 -15.00 0.67
C PHE A 251 -7.69 -15.84 -0.40
N THR A 252 -7.58 -17.18 -0.36
CA THR A 252 -8.22 -18.08 -1.33
C THR A 252 -9.73 -18.10 -1.22
N SER A 253 -10.37 -18.14 -2.39
CA SER A 253 -11.81 -18.31 -2.59
C SER A 253 -12.38 -19.46 -1.75
N GLY A 254 -13.25 -19.13 -0.80
CA GLY A 254 -14.16 -20.12 -0.20
C GLY A 254 -15.11 -20.67 -1.28
N SER A 255 -15.68 -21.86 -1.09
CA SER A 255 -16.59 -22.50 -2.06
C SER A 255 -17.93 -21.77 -2.30
N SER A 256 -18.14 -20.62 -1.65
CA SER A 256 -19.24 -19.69 -1.86
C SER A 256 -18.78 -18.31 -2.36
N ASP A 257 -17.50 -18.16 -2.72
CA ASP A 257 -16.89 -16.90 -3.11
C ASP A 257 -17.23 -16.59 -4.59
N PRO A 258 -17.74 -15.39 -4.90
CA PRO A 258 -17.98 -14.95 -6.28
C PRO A 258 -16.71 -14.83 -7.14
N ASN A 259 -15.51 -14.99 -6.58
CA ASN A 259 -14.26 -14.79 -7.31
C ASN A 259 -13.39 -16.07 -7.46
N PRO A 260 -13.76 -16.97 -8.40
CA PRO A 260 -12.93 -18.12 -8.76
C PRO A 260 -11.74 -17.64 -9.62
N GLY A 261 -10.69 -17.10 -9.02
CA GLY A 261 -9.54 -16.65 -9.82
C GLY A 261 -8.31 -16.12 -9.10
N LEU A 262 -8.42 -15.66 -7.85
CA LEU A 262 -7.25 -15.17 -7.12
C LEU A 262 -6.45 -16.33 -6.56
N ASN A 263 -5.23 -16.51 -7.09
CA ASN A 263 -4.29 -17.53 -6.65
C ASN A 263 -2.93 -16.89 -6.40
N PHE A 264 -2.81 -16.25 -5.23
CA PHE A 264 -1.60 -15.58 -4.79
C PHE A 264 -0.47 -16.59 -4.60
N LYS A 265 0.62 -16.38 -5.33
CA LYS A 265 1.85 -17.17 -5.18
C LYS A 265 2.80 -16.53 -4.19
N ASN A 266 2.77 -15.21 -4.09
CA ASN A 266 3.61 -14.42 -3.22
C ASN A 266 2.79 -13.81 -2.09
N THR A 267 3.47 -13.49 -1.00
CA THR A 267 2.91 -12.61 0.03
C THR A 267 3.24 -11.15 -0.30
N ILE A 268 2.21 -10.31 -0.40
CA ILE A 268 2.32 -8.88 -0.68
C ILE A 268 1.66 -8.10 0.47
N PRO A 269 2.41 -7.33 1.26
CA PRO A 269 1.82 -6.44 2.24
C PRO A 269 1.06 -5.28 1.56
N GLN A 270 -0.19 -5.06 1.98
CA GLN A 270 -0.89 -3.79 1.77
C GLN A 270 -0.74 -2.96 3.05
N ILE A 271 -0.33 -1.70 2.92
CA ILE A 271 -0.20 -0.75 4.03
C ILE A 271 -1.10 0.45 3.75
N ILE A 272 -2.01 0.70 4.68
CA ILE A 272 -2.80 1.93 4.74
C ILE A 272 -2.06 2.89 5.67
N ALA A 273 -1.60 4.01 5.09
CA ALA A 273 -1.00 5.11 5.83
C ALA A 273 -1.82 6.40 5.71
N GLY A 274 -3.14 6.26 5.83
CA GLY A 274 -4.11 7.27 5.41
C GLY A 274 -4.56 8.23 6.48
N SER A 275 -3.69 8.62 7.42
CA SER A 275 -4.10 9.62 8.42
C SER A 275 -2.94 10.42 9.00
N VAL A 276 -2.57 11.51 8.35
CA VAL A 276 -1.69 12.55 8.94
C VAL A 276 -2.44 13.85 9.26
N GLY A 277 -3.75 13.78 9.33
CA GLY A 277 -4.58 14.91 9.72
C GLY A 277 -6.07 14.65 9.61
N ALA A 278 -6.48 13.83 8.65
CA ALA A 278 -7.87 13.47 8.42
C ALA A 278 -8.49 12.87 9.68
N PRO A 279 -9.74 13.23 10.00
CA PRO A 279 -10.40 12.79 11.22
C PRO A 279 -10.44 11.27 11.28
N LEU A 280 -9.91 10.71 12.36
CA LEU A 280 -9.82 9.26 12.53
C LEU A 280 -11.22 8.60 12.39
N THR A 281 -11.32 7.63 11.49
CA THR A 281 -12.53 6.85 11.21
C THR A 281 -12.24 5.37 11.33
N GLY A 282 -13.26 4.61 11.73
CA GLY A 282 -13.14 3.16 11.97
C GLY A 282 -13.19 2.77 13.43
N THR A 283 -13.59 1.52 13.69
CA THR A 283 -13.47 0.90 15.01
C THR A 283 -12.64 -0.37 14.88
N VAL A 284 -11.59 -0.51 15.70
CA VAL A 284 -10.83 -1.77 15.87
C VAL A 284 -11.78 -2.92 16.31
N ALA A 285 -12.95 -2.57 16.86
CA ALA A 285 -13.93 -3.50 17.39
C ALA A 285 -14.73 -4.30 16.35
N ASN A 286 -14.77 -3.88 15.07
CA ASN A 286 -15.50 -4.62 14.02
C ASN A 286 -14.65 -5.72 13.34
N GLU A 287 -13.35 -5.81 13.64
CA GLU A 287 -12.43 -6.78 13.03
C GLU A 287 -12.84 -8.23 13.31
N ALA A 288 -13.24 -8.54 14.54
CA ALA A 288 -13.62 -9.90 14.96
C ALA A 288 -14.94 -10.39 14.34
N SER A 289 -15.74 -9.49 13.75
CA SER A 289 -16.97 -9.83 13.02
C SER A 289 -16.80 -9.90 11.51
N THR A 290 -15.68 -9.45 10.96
CA THR A 290 -15.40 -9.66 9.54
C THR A 290 -14.95 -11.11 9.34
N ILE A 291 -15.75 -11.88 8.61
CA ILE A 291 -15.55 -13.34 8.39
C ILE A 291 -14.20 -13.64 7.71
N TYR A 292 -13.51 -12.61 7.21
CA TYR A 292 -12.29 -12.72 6.41
C TYR A 292 -11.08 -11.97 6.95
N ALA A 293 -11.11 -11.40 8.17
CA ALA A 293 -9.92 -10.77 8.74
C ALA A 293 -8.82 -11.83 8.98
N PRO A 294 -7.71 -11.86 8.21
CA PRO A 294 -6.65 -12.80 8.47
C PRO A 294 -5.94 -12.43 9.79
N ALA A 295 -5.37 -13.42 10.47
CA ALA A 295 -4.61 -13.20 11.70
C ALA A 295 -3.38 -12.28 11.53
N SER A 296 -2.97 -12.00 10.29
CA SER A 296 -1.87 -11.11 9.93
C SER A 296 -2.23 -9.63 9.91
N TRP A 297 -3.50 -9.28 10.11
CA TRP A 297 -3.99 -7.91 10.08
C TRP A 297 -3.59 -7.15 11.34
N ASN A 298 -2.96 -5.99 11.18
CA ASN A 298 -2.65 -5.06 12.25
C ASN A 298 -3.28 -3.71 11.94
N VAL A 299 -4.15 -3.22 12.83
CA VAL A 299 -4.89 -1.97 12.65
C VAL A 299 -4.72 -1.09 13.87
N LYS A 300 -4.54 0.21 13.65
CA LYS A 300 -4.50 1.21 14.72
C LYS A 300 -5.32 2.41 14.30
N ASN A 301 -6.33 2.75 15.09
CA ASN A 301 -7.11 3.95 14.91
C ASN A 301 -6.36 5.18 15.47
N LEU A 302 -5.25 5.55 14.81
CA LEU A 302 -4.34 6.61 15.18
C LEU A 302 -3.81 7.30 13.91
N TYR A 303 -3.39 8.57 14.07
CA TYR A 303 -2.63 9.23 13.00
C TYR A 303 -1.33 8.48 12.79
N ASN A 304 -0.86 8.40 11.55
CA ASN A 304 0.26 7.56 11.20
C ASN A 304 1.01 8.03 9.95
N TYR A 305 2.29 7.66 9.88
CA TYR A 305 3.10 7.64 8.66
C TYR A 305 4.02 6.44 8.71
N SER A 306 4.51 5.97 7.56
CA SER A 306 5.48 4.88 7.51
C SER A 306 6.79 5.31 6.86
N VAL A 307 7.90 4.91 7.48
CA VAL A 307 9.26 5.04 6.94
C VAL A 307 9.63 3.71 6.32
N VAL A 308 10.04 3.73 5.05
CA VAL A 308 10.43 2.54 4.30
C VAL A 308 11.92 2.63 3.99
N ASP A 309 12.66 1.64 4.46
CA ASP A 309 14.08 1.46 4.21
C ASP A 309 14.29 0.29 3.25
N VAL A 310 14.93 0.55 2.11
CA VAL A 310 15.30 -0.46 1.12
C VAL A 310 16.82 -0.62 1.13
N HIS A 311 17.27 -1.88 1.19
CA HIS A 311 18.66 -2.25 1.01
C HIS A 311 18.77 -3.29 -0.09
N THR A 312 19.64 -3.04 -1.07
CA THR A 312 20.06 -4.05 -2.04
C THR A 312 21.32 -4.69 -1.50
N LEU A 313 21.21 -5.90 -0.94
CA LEU A 313 22.33 -6.57 -0.27
C LEU A 313 23.39 -7.05 -1.27
N ASP A 314 22.98 -7.39 -2.48
CA ASP A 314 23.86 -7.86 -3.54
C ASP A 314 23.23 -7.61 -4.91
N THR A 315 23.88 -6.77 -5.71
CA THR A 315 23.43 -6.38 -7.06
C THR A 315 23.42 -7.57 -8.01
N ASP A 316 24.27 -8.57 -7.78
CA ASP A 316 24.45 -9.73 -8.67
C ASP A 316 23.51 -10.87 -8.28
N SER A 317 23.30 -11.14 -6.99
CA SER A 317 22.34 -12.16 -6.55
C SER A 317 20.90 -11.66 -6.45
N GLY A 318 20.66 -10.35 -6.52
CA GLY A 318 19.33 -9.76 -6.54
C GLY A 318 18.59 -9.81 -5.20
N VAL A 319 19.30 -10.04 -4.10
CA VAL A 319 18.73 -10.05 -2.75
C VAL A 319 18.49 -8.60 -2.31
N SER A 320 17.26 -8.31 -1.89
CA SER A 320 16.89 -7.03 -1.30
C SER A 320 16.17 -7.22 0.03
N THR A 321 16.29 -6.23 0.91
CA THR A 321 15.49 -6.15 2.14
C THR A 321 14.68 -4.87 2.14
N VAL A 322 13.39 -4.98 2.42
CA VAL A 322 12.49 -3.85 2.61
C VAL A 322 12.05 -3.87 4.06
N THR A 323 12.35 -2.81 4.80
CA THR A 323 11.86 -2.63 6.17
C THR A 323 10.88 -1.48 6.22
N VAL A 324 9.68 -1.73 6.72
CA VAL A 324 8.67 -0.70 6.92
C VAL A 324 8.50 -0.49 8.42
N ASN A 325 8.67 0.75 8.85
CA ASN A 325 8.48 1.19 10.24
C ASN A 325 7.34 2.20 10.29
N THR A 326 6.24 1.85 10.93
CA THR A 326 5.07 2.73 11.04
C THR A 326 5.08 3.45 12.38
N TYR A 327 5.02 4.76 12.34
CA TYR A 327 4.92 5.63 13.51
C TYR A 327 3.49 6.12 13.66
N THR A 328 2.96 6.10 14.88
CA THR A 328 1.61 6.58 15.18
C THR A 328 1.59 7.66 16.25
N SER A 329 0.54 8.48 16.25
CA SER A 329 0.22 9.46 17.28
C SER A 329 -1.29 9.60 17.46
N ASP A 330 -1.74 10.00 18.65
CA ASP A 330 -3.13 10.42 18.91
C ASP A 330 -3.38 11.90 18.51
N GLY A 331 -2.37 12.58 17.95
CA GLY A 331 -2.41 13.99 17.55
C GLY A 331 -1.92 14.95 18.65
N THR A 332 -1.70 14.45 19.86
CA THR A 332 -1.21 15.22 21.02
C THR A 332 0.09 14.67 21.59
N SER A 333 0.31 13.37 21.46
CA SER A 333 1.50 12.64 21.89
C SER A 333 2.59 12.64 20.82
N PRO A 334 3.88 12.52 21.20
CA PRO A 334 4.96 12.32 20.23
C PRO A 334 4.72 11.09 19.34
N TRP A 335 5.24 11.13 18.11
CA TRP A 335 5.19 10.00 17.20
C TRP A 335 6.03 8.83 17.72
N THR A 336 5.43 7.65 17.84
CA THR A 336 6.11 6.45 18.35
C THR A 336 6.03 5.31 17.34
N LEU A 337 7.12 4.54 17.22
CA LEU A 337 7.12 3.30 16.45
C LEU A 337 6.06 2.35 16.99
N SER A 338 5.12 1.97 16.13
CA SER A 338 3.89 1.25 16.50
C SER A 338 3.76 -0.11 15.84
N ASP A 339 4.35 -0.27 14.65
CA ASP A 339 4.50 -1.52 13.92
C ASP A 339 5.80 -1.49 13.10
N SER A 340 6.33 -2.67 12.81
CA SER A 340 7.48 -2.84 11.94
C SER A 340 7.43 -4.21 11.27
N PHE A 341 7.86 -4.30 10.02
CA PHE A 341 8.17 -5.58 9.39
C PHE A 341 9.36 -5.44 8.45
N THR A 342 10.08 -6.54 8.26
CA THR A 342 11.13 -6.65 7.25
C THR A 342 10.80 -7.78 6.30
N GLU A 343 10.71 -7.48 5.01
CA GLU A 343 10.75 -8.44 3.92
C GLU A 343 12.20 -8.66 3.50
N ILE A 344 12.58 -9.93 3.30
CA ILE A 344 13.80 -10.33 2.60
C ILE A 344 13.34 -11.01 1.31
N ASN A 345 13.61 -10.38 0.18
CA ASN A 345 13.33 -10.92 -1.14
C ASN A 345 14.60 -11.60 -1.69
N SER A 346 14.55 -12.92 -1.83
CA SER A 346 15.65 -13.72 -2.38
C SER A 346 15.18 -14.51 -3.60
N PRO A 347 15.84 -14.38 -4.77
CA PRO A 347 15.48 -15.16 -5.95
C PRO A 347 15.56 -16.69 -5.75
N THR A 348 16.34 -17.16 -4.78
CA THR A 348 16.54 -18.58 -4.51
C THR A 348 15.66 -19.13 -3.40
N ASN A 349 15.29 -18.31 -2.42
CA ASN A 349 14.60 -18.75 -1.20
C ASN A 349 13.18 -18.18 -1.06
N GLY A 350 12.70 -17.46 -2.08
CA GLY A 350 11.41 -16.77 -2.01
C GLY A 350 11.46 -15.57 -1.06
N ARG A 351 10.28 -15.17 -0.59
CA ARG A 351 10.13 -14.07 0.37
C ARG A 351 10.10 -14.59 1.80
N VAL A 352 10.80 -13.90 2.67
CA VAL A 352 10.76 -14.14 4.11
C VAL A 352 10.38 -12.85 4.82
N PHE A 353 9.33 -12.89 5.62
CA PHE A 353 8.92 -11.76 6.44
C PHE A 353 9.30 -12.00 7.89
N SER A 354 9.87 -10.97 8.51
CA SER A 354 10.12 -10.89 9.94
C SER A 354 9.24 -9.81 10.54
N ILE A 355 8.31 -10.23 11.41
CA ILE A 355 7.43 -9.33 12.16
C ILE A 355 7.81 -9.47 13.65
N PRO A 356 8.23 -8.38 14.33
CA PRO A 356 8.50 -8.41 15.76
C PRO A 356 7.24 -8.80 16.55
N SER A 357 7.34 -9.75 17.47
CA SER A 357 6.18 -10.11 18.31
C SER A 357 5.78 -8.94 19.22
N ALA A 358 4.48 -8.62 19.25
CA ALA A 358 3.92 -7.58 20.13
C ALA A 358 4.01 -7.90 21.64
N SER A 359 4.39 -9.14 22.01
CA SER A 359 4.66 -9.52 23.40
C SER A 359 6.13 -9.30 23.72
N SER A 360 6.39 -8.81 24.93
CA SER A 360 7.69 -8.34 25.45
C SER A 360 8.77 -9.41 25.61
N GLY A 361 9.07 -10.22 24.59
CA GLY A 361 10.09 -11.26 24.67
C GLY A 361 10.44 -11.87 23.31
N THR A 362 11.44 -11.29 22.63
CA THR A 362 12.40 -11.91 21.68
C THR A 362 11.90 -12.92 20.63
N GLY A 363 10.60 -12.98 20.32
CA GLY A 363 10.05 -13.84 19.27
C GLY A 363 9.86 -13.06 17.97
N PHE A 364 10.27 -13.66 16.85
CA PHE A 364 9.89 -13.18 15.51
C PHE A 364 8.85 -14.14 14.95
N GLN A 365 7.78 -13.61 14.37
CA GLN A 365 6.93 -14.41 13.49
C GLN A 365 7.60 -14.43 12.12
N VAL A 366 8.02 -15.62 11.68
CA VAL A 366 8.58 -15.84 10.34
C VAL A 366 7.46 -16.35 9.45
N LEU A 367 7.06 -15.55 8.47
CA LEU A 367 6.23 -16.01 7.36
C LEU A 367 7.18 -16.31 6.20
N GLN A 368 7.27 -17.58 5.81
CA GLN A 368 8.11 -18.01 4.69
C GLN A 368 7.21 -18.48 3.56
N ASP A 369 7.41 -17.87 2.39
CA ASP A 369 6.77 -18.32 1.17
C ASP A 369 7.60 -19.46 0.55
N ASN A 370 7.11 -20.69 0.73
CA ASN A 370 7.70 -21.86 0.08
C ASN A 370 7.07 -21.97 -1.31
N GLY A 371 7.68 -21.32 -2.31
CA GLY A 371 7.26 -21.32 -3.73
C GLY A 371 7.19 -22.70 -4.42
N THR A 372 7.14 -23.80 -3.67
CA THR A 372 6.82 -25.14 -4.14
C THR A 372 5.39 -25.48 -3.75
N GLY A 373 4.47 -25.35 -4.69
CA GLY A 373 3.12 -25.88 -4.54
C GLY A 373 3.13 -27.39 -4.28
N GLN A 374 3.05 -27.79 -3.00
CA GLN A 374 2.49 -29.06 -2.59
C GLN A 374 1.65 -28.85 -1.34
N SER A 375 0.33 -28.88 -1.54
CA SER A 375 -0.69 -28.92 -0.50
C SER A 375 -0.59 -30.24 0.26
N GLY A 376 0.00 -30.19 1.46
CA GLY A 376 -0.14 -31.20 2.50
C GLY A 376 -0.90 -30.62 3.67
N LEU A 377 -2.22 -30.45 3.54
CA LEU A 377 -3.10 -30.07 4.64
C LEU A 377 -3.24 -31.26 5.60
N ASN A 378 -2.55 -31.19 6.74
CA ASN A 378 -3.00 -31.89 7.95
C ASN A 378 -3.83 -30.90 8.76
N ASP A 379 -5.15 -31.05 8.64
CA ASP A 379 -6.17 -30.34 9.41
C ASP A 379 -6.25 -30.91 10.85
N PRO A 380 -6.08 -30.11 11.92
CA PRO A 380 -6.31 -30.53 13.28
C PRO A 380 -7.60 -29.91 13.85
N TYR A 381 -8.74 -30.06 13.16
CA TYR A 381 -10.06 -29.86 13.78
C TYR A 381 -10.99 -31.05 13.54
N MET A 382 -10.68 -32.17 14.18
CA MET A 382 -11.65 -33.25 14.42
C MET A 382 -11.91 -33.39 15.92
N SER A 383 -13.18 -33.14 16.25
CA SER A 383 -13.87 -33.19 17.53
C SER A 383 -13.35 -34.17 18.57
N SER A 384 -13.14 -33.67 19.79
CA SER A 384 -13.00 -34.47 21.01
C SER A 384 -14.35 -35.07 21.41
N SER A 385 -14.47 -36.40 21.33
CA SER A 385 -15.33 -37.16 22.23
C SER A 385 -14.58 -38.41 22.70
N SER A 386 -14.66 -38.62 24.00
CA SER A 386 -13.91 -39.54 24.85
C SER A 386 -14.15 -41.02 24.56
N VAL A 387 -13.09 -41.85 24.51
CA VAL A 387 -13.00 -43.17 25.18
C VAL A 387 -11.52 -43.49 25.47
N ALA A 388 -11.28 -44.11 26.63
CA ALA A 388 -10.00 -44.43 27.27
C ALA A 388 -9.22 -45.62 26.65
N GLY A 389 -7.89 -45.64 26.91
CA GLY A 389 -7.18 -46.89 27.28
C GLY A 389 -5.91 -47.27 26.49
N GLY A 390 -4.79 -47.42 27.21
CA GLY A 390 -3.63 -48.29 26.91
C GLY A 390 -2.48 -47.66 26.10
N LEU A 391 -1.28 -47.42 26.64
CA LEU A 391 -0.17 -48.33 27.06
C LEU A 391 0.72 -48.85 25.91
N PHE A 392 2.00 -48.44 25.96
CA PHE A 392 3.23 -49.00 25.32
C PHE A 392 3.24 -49.06 23.76
N ASP A 393 4.33 -48.92 23.01
CA ASP A 393 5.76 -49.14 23.26
C ASP A 393 6.61 -48.38 22.23
N ALA A 394 7.89 -48.22 22.53
CA ALA A 394 8.93 -47.65 21.69
C ALA A 394 9.29 -48.55 20.48
N PHE A 395 9.72 -47.96 19.35
CA PHE A 395 10.76 -48.57 18.48
C PHE A 395 11.48 -47.51 17.62
N SER A 396 12.81 -47.51 17.76
CA SER A 396 13.80 -46.94 16.83
C SER A 396 14.20 -47.95 15.74
N PHE A 397 14.71 -47.48 14.61
CA PHE A 397 15.87 -47.97 13.79
C PHE A 397 15.69 -47.41 12.36
N SER A 398 16.52 -46.47 11.91
CA SER A 398 17.85 -46.58 11.28
C SER A 398 17.86 -47.03 9.81
N SER A 399 18.55 -46.21 9.02
CA SER A 399 19.17 -46.42 7.70
C SER A 399 19.59 -47.84 7.34
N THR A 400 19.42 -48.25 6.06
CA THR A 400 20.55 -48.44 5.13
C THR A 400 20.09 -48.68 3.68
N ALA A 401 21.04 -48.45 2.77
CA ALA A 401 20.97 -48.38 1.32
C ALA A 401 20.81 -49.70 0.55
N LYS A 402 20.57 -49.53 -0.77
CA LYS A 402 20.88 -50.34 -1.98
C LYS A 402 19.60 -50.46 -2.83
N GLY A 403 19.50 -49.98 -4.05
CA GLY A 403 20.47 -50.07 -5.14
C GLY A 403 20.14 -51.29 -6.01
N VAL A 404 19.25 -51.13 -7.00
CA VAL A 404 19.08 -52.06 -8.13
C VAL A 404 18.69 -51.25 -9.38
N GLN A 405 19.59 -51.23 -10.36
CA GLN A 405 19.26 -51.00 -11.76
C GLN A 405 18.78 -52.32 -12.40
N LEU A 406 17.89 -52.19 -13.37
CA LEU A 406 17.59 -53.00 -14.57
C LEU A 406 16.13 -52.64 -14.93
N SER A 407 15.65 -52.49 -16.15
CA SER A 407 16.18 -52.49 -17.51
C SER A 407 14.96 -52.18 -18.41
N GLN A 408 15.19 -51.41 -19.47
CA GLN A 408 14.46 -51.38 -20.75
C GLN A 408 13.17 -52.21 -20.89
N TYR A 409 12.08 -51.56 -21.32
CA TYR A 409 11.14 -52.15 -22.27
C TYR A 409 10.72 -51.12 -23.32
N SER A 410 10.86 -51.52 -24.57
CA SER A 410 10.49 -50.84 -25.81
C SER A 410 9.24 -51.49 -26.42
N GLY A 411 8.46 -50.72 -27.17
CA GLY A 411 7.38 -51.16 -28.07
C GLY A 411 6.01 -50.71 -27.57
N VAL A 412 5.16 -50.01 -28.33
CA VAL A 412 5.06 -49.77 -29.79
C VAL A 412 4.57 -48.34 -30.00
#